data_AF-A0A0B1SPU8-F1
#
_entry.id   AF-A0A0B1SPU8-F1
#
_cell.length_a   1.000
_cell.length_b   1.000
_cell.length_c   1.000
_cell.angle_alpha   90.00
_cell.angle_beta   90.00
_cell.angle_gamma   90.00
#
_symmetry.space_group_name_H-M   'P 1'
#
loop_
_entity.id
_entity.type
_entity.pdbx_description
1 polymer ?
#
loop_
_entity_poly.entity_id
_entity_poly.type
_entity_poly.pdbx_seq_one_letter_code
_entity_poly.pdbx_strand_id
1 'polypeptide(L)'
;MENIVRGKLSDQQYPYVANDIGSMRQDNLIIFFVGGATFEEALFVRSQNEKRMQGGGGPAVMLATTFMHNTRSFIEQFSLTSHWAR
;
A
#
# COMPACT_ATOMS: atom_id res chain seq x y z
N MET A 1 3.77 -7.36 -1.23
CA MET A 1 2.72 -8.01 -2.07
C MET A 1 2.76 -9.53 -2.04
N GLU A 2 3.90 -10.17 -2.33
CA GLU A 2 3.99 -11.64 -2.42
C GLU A 2 3.53 -12.37 -1.14
N ASN A 3 3.90 -11.85 0.04
CA ASN A 3 3.45 -12.40 1.32
C ASN A 3 1.93 -12.34 1.50
N ILE A 4 1.27 -11.26 1.05
CA ILE A 4 -0.19 -11.13 1.09
C ILE A 4 -0.84 -12.16 0.16
N VAL A 5 -0.33 -12.28 -1.06
CA VAL A 5 -0.82 -13.27 -2.05
C VAL A 5 -0.70 -14.71 -1.54
N ARG A 6 0.36 -14.99 -0.77
CA ARG A 6 0.60 -16.31 -0.15
C ARG A 6 -0.08 -16.53 1.20
N GLY A 7 -0.76 -15.53 1.76
CA GLY A 7 -1.32 -15.61 3.12
C GLY A 7 -0.25 -15.73 4.22
N LYS A 8 0.97 -15.22 3.96
CA LYS A 8 2.13 -15.27 4.87
C LYS A 8 2.55 -13.87 5.32
N LEU A 9 1.60 -12.94 5.42
CA LEU A 9 1.89 -11.64 6.02
C LEU A 9 2.18 -11.87 7.51
N SER A 10 3.21 -11.20 8.03
CA SER A 10 3.58 -11.37 9.44
C SER A 10 2.64 -10.56 10.32
N ASP A 11 1.92 -11.23 11.22
CA ASP A 11 1.03 -10.57 12.19
C ASP A 11 1.81 -9.69 13.18
N GLN A 12 3.07 -10.03 13.46
CA GLN A 12 3.93 -9.21 14.30
C GLN A 12 4.27 -7.87 13.65
N GLN A 13 4.45 -7.85 12.32
CA GLN A 13 4.74 -6.63 11.56
C GLN A 13 3.46 -5.89 11.14
N TYR A 14 2.36 -6.61 10.91
CA TYR A 14 1.08 -6.10 10.44
C TYR A 14 -0.07 -6.68 11.28
N PRO A 15 -0.22 -6.23 12.53
CA PRO A 15 -1.22 -6.79 13.44
C PRO A 15 -2.65 -6.45 13.01
N TYR A 16 -3.56 -7.41 13.21
CA TYR A 16 -5.00 -7.18 13.05
C TYR A 16 -5.56 -6.34 14.21
N VAL A 17 -6.40 -5.36 13.89
CA VAL A 17 -6.99 -4.43 14.88
C VAL A 17 -8.29 -4.99 15.50
N ALA A 18 -9.04 -5.80 14.75
CA ALA A 18 -10.25 -6.49 15.20
C ALA A 18 -10.16 -7.99 14.87
N ASN A 19 -11.06 -8.81 15.44
CA ASN A 19 -11.12 -10.28 15.36
C ASN A 19 -10.33 -10.89 14.19
N ASP A 20 -9.50 -11.88 14.53
CA ASP A 20 -8.66 -12.63 13.61
C ASP A 20 -9.48 -13.17 12.43
N ILE A 21 -9.40 -12.45 11.31
CA ILE A 21 -9.85 -12.95 10.02
C ILE A 21 -8.69 -13.85 9.62
N GLY A 22 -8.70 -15.09 10.14
CA GLY A 22 -7.60 -16.04 9.96
C GLY A 22 -7.17 -16.19 8.51
N SER A 23 -6.05 -16.88 8.24
CA SER A 23 -5.33 -16.99 6.95
C SER A 23 -6.15 -17.43 5.71
N MET A 24 -7.19 -16.68 5.36
CA MET A 24 -8.02 -16.83 4.19
C MET A 24 -7.46 -15.92 3.11
N ARG A 25 -7.46 -16.43 1.88
CA ARG A 25 -7.04 -15.66 0.71
C ARG A 25 -7.92 -14.40 0.60
N GLN A 26 -7.29 -13.24 0.61
CA GLN A 26 -8.02 -11.98 0.43
C GLN A 26 -8.29 -11.73 -1.05
N ASP A 27 -9.55 -11.43 -1.38
CA ASP A 27 -9.95 -11.12 -2.76
C ASP A 27 -9.72 -9.66 -3.12
N ASN A 28 -9.80 -8.77 -2.14
CA ASN A 28 -9.64 -7.33 -2.28
C ASN A 28 -8.64 -6.84 -1.22
N LEU A 29 -7.75 -5.93 -1.61
CA LEU A 29 -6.73 -5.34 -0.76
C LEU A 29 -6.74 -3.82 -0.93
N ILE A 30 -7.00 -3.10 0.15
CA ILE A 30 -6.88 -1.64 0.20
C ILE A 30 -5.60 -1.32 0.97
N ILE A 31 -4.68 -0.59 0.34
CA ILE A 31 -3.44 -0.13 0.95
C ILE A 31 -3.56 1.38 1.14
N PHE A 32 -3.40 1.86 2.36
CA PHE A 32 -3.43 3.28 2.67
C PHE A 32 -2.05 3.80 3.08
N PHE A 33 -1.48 4.73 2.30
CA PHE A 33 -0.20 5.36 2.60
C PHE A 33 -0.44 6.69 3.31
N VAL A 34 -0.11 6.73 4.59
CA VAL A 34 -0.10 7.96 5.39
C VAL A 34 1.16 8.76 5.04
N GLY A 35 1.02 10.05 4.80
CA GLY A 35 2.14 10.94 4.44
C GLY A 35 2.30 11.11 2.93
N GLY A 36 1.73 10.21 2.14
CA GLY A 36 1.66 10.31 0.69
C GLY A 36 2.15 9.04 -0.01
N ALA A 37 1.79 8.89 -1.27
CA ALA A 37 2.26 7.82 -2.17
C ALA A 37 2.86 8.43 -3.43
N THR A 38 3.56 7.64 -4.23
CA THR A 38 4.19 8.07 -5.48
C THR A 38 3.51 7.46 -6.70
N PHE A 39 3.74 8.06 -7.87
CA PHE A 39 3.27 7.50 -9.14
C PHE A 39 3.90 6.14 -9.47
N GLU A 40 5.11 5.87 -8.97
CA GLU A 40 5.77 4.57 -9.13
C GLU A 40 5.02 3.48 -8.35
N GLU A 41 4.61 3.76 -7.12
CA GLU A 41 3.77 2.85 -6.32
C GLU A 41 2.40 2.62 -6.97
N ALA A 42 1.79 3.65 -7.56
CA ALA A 42 0.54 3.53 -8.31
C ALA A 42 0.71 2.66 -9.57
N LEU A 43 1.82 2.81 -10.30
CA LEU A 43 2.17 1.97 -11.45
C LEU A 43 2.40 0.53 -11.01
N PHE A 44 3.07 0.32 -9.88
CA PHE A 44 3.26 -1.01 -9.31
C PHE A 44 1.91 -1.66 -9.00
N VAL A 45 0.97 -0.96 -8.36
CA VAL A 45 -0.39 -1.47 -8.10
C VAL A 45 -1.15 -1.80 -9.38
N ARG A 46 -1.05 -0.94 -10.41
CA ARG A 46 -1.59 -1.25 -11.74
C ARG A 46 -1.02 -2.56 -12.29
N SER A 47 0.30 -2.76 -12.22
CA SER A 47 0.95 -3.98 -12.70
C SER A 47 0.48 -5.25 -11.96
N GLN A 48 0.16 -5.14 -10.66
CA GLN A 48 -0.40 -6.26 -9.89
C GLN A 48 -1.82 -6.59 -10.34
N ASN A 49 -2.66 -5.59 -10.59
CA ASN A 49 -4.01 -5.78 -11.11
C ASN A 49 -4.01 -6.37 -12.53
N GLU A 50 -3.09 -5.94 -13.40
CA GLU A 50 -2.92 -6.53 -14.74
C GLU A 50 -2.50 -8.00 -14.65
N LYS A 51 -1.54 -8.34 -13.77
CA LYS A 51 -1.14 -9.74 -13.51
C LYS A 51 -2.30 -10.59 -13.01
N ARG A 52 -3.16 -10.05 -12.15
CA ARG A 52 -4.39 -10.73 -11.69
C ARG A 52 -5.31 -11.03 -12.87
N MET A 53 -5.56 -10.05 -13.74
CA MET A 53 -6.41 -10.21 -14.94
C MET A 53 -5.87 -11.24 -15.94
N GLN A 54 -4.54 -11.41 -16.00
CA GLN A 54 -3.86 -12.41 -16.84
C GLN A 54 -3.82 -13.82 -16.23
N GLY A 55 -4.51 -14.06 -15.10
CA GLY A 55 -4.57 -15.37 -14.43
C GLY A 55 -3.48 -15.61 -13.39
N GLY A 56 -2.64 -14.61 -13.08
CA GLY A 56 -1.60 -14.70 -12.05
C GLY A 56 -2.13 -14.78 -10.60
N GLY A 57 -3.43 -14.57 -10.39
CA GLY A 57 -4.06 -14.59 -9.07
C GLY A 57 -3.73 -13.37 -8.19
N GLY A 58 -3.92 -13.49 -6.88
CA GLY A 58 -3.77 -12.40 -5.90
C GLY A 58 -5.02 -11.51 -5.75
N PRO A 59 -5.06 -10.61 -4.75
CA PRO A 59 -6.18 -9.69 -4.52
C PRO A 59 -6.28 -8.61 -5.60
N ALA A 60 -7.46 -8.00 -5.75
CA ALA A 60 -7.62 -6.74 -6.46
C ALA A 60 -7.14 -5.63 -5.54
N VAL A 61 -6.19 -4.82 -6.01
CA VAL A 61 -5.43 -3.90 -5.17
C VAL A 61 -5.85 -2.47 -5.45
N MET A 62 -6.16 -1.73 -4.39
CA MET A 62 -6.41 -0.29 -4.43
C MET A 62 -5.38 0.42 -3.57
N LEU A 63 -4.70 1.42 -4.16
CA LEU A 63 -3.84 2.34 -3.41
C LEU A 63 -4.64 3.59 -3.08
N ALA A 64 -4.73 3.89 -1.80
CA ALA A 64 -5.26 5.13 -1.27
C ALA A 64 -4.15 5.87 -0.51
N THR A 65 -4.21 7.20 -0.49
CA THR A 65 -3.19 8.00 0.18
C THR A 65 -3.72 9.38 0.53
N THR A 66 -3.03 10.07 1.44
CA THR A 66 -3.30 11.48 1.76
C THR A 66 -2.88 12.43 0.64
N PHE A 67 -1.76 12.15 -0.05
CA PHE A 67 -1.21 13.00 -1.11
C PHE A 67 -0.50 12.15 -2.17
N MET A 68 -0.59 12.54 -3.45
CA MET A 68 0.24 11.93 -4.49
C MET A 68 1.47 12.81 -4.71
N HIS A 69 2.65 12.26 -4.44
CA HIS A 69 3.92 12.97 -4.52
C HIS A 69 4.68 12.68 -5.80
N ASN A 70 5.26 13.76 -6.33
CA ASN A 70 6.52 13.72 -7.08
C ASN A 70 7.67 14.21 -6.17
N THR A 71 8.92 14.08 -6.65
CA THR A 71 10.12 14.45 -5.89
C THR A 71 10.07 15.87 -5.33
N ARG A 72 9.58 16.83 -6.12
CA ARG A 72 9.49 18.24 -5.70
C ARG A 72 8.51 18.40 -4.53
N SER A 73 7.28 17.91 -4.69
CA SER A 73 6.25 18.02 -3.65
C SER A 73 6.64 17.30 -2.35
N PHE A 74 7.39 16.20 -2.45
CA PHE A 74 7.90 15.47 -1.29
C PHE A 74 8.94 16.29 -0.51
N ILE A 75 9.91 16.90 -1.21
CA ILE A 75 10.92 17.77 -0.58
C ILE A 75 10.26 19.01 0.04
N GLU A 76 9.27 19.61 -0.64
CA GLU A 76 8.51 20.76 -0.13
C GLU A 76 7.75 20.40 1.15
N GLN A 77 7.07 19.24 1.18
CA GLN A 77 6.38 18.75 2.38
C GLN A 77 7.36 18.55 3.55
N PHE A 78 8.53 17.96 3.31
CA PHE A 78 9.54 17.78 4.36
C PHE A 78 10.07 19.11 4.89
N SER A 79 10.24 20.09 3.99
CA SER A 79 10.71 21.43 4.35
C SER A 79 9.69 22.18 5.22
N LEU A 80 8.39 22.11 4.90
CA LEU A 80 7.30 22.65 5.72
C LEU A 80 7.24 21.96 7.09
N THR A 81 7.43 20.64 7.09
CA THR A 81 7.40 19.81 8.30
C THR A 81 8.58 20.14 9.24
N SER A 82 9.76 20.48 8.69
CA SER A 82 10.91 20.90 9.50
C SER A 82 10.69 22.21 10.28
N HIS A 83 9.67 23.01 9.92
CA HIS A 83 9.36 24.26 10.59
C HIS A 83 8.57 24.07 11.90
N TRP A 84 7.78 22.99 12.04
CA TRP A 84 7.06 22.71 13.28
C TRP A 84 7.90 21.92 14.30
N ALA A 85 9.01 21.32 13.86
CA ALA A 85 9.92 20.56 14.71
C ALA A 85 10.99 21.42 15.42
N ARG A 86 10.93 22.75 15.27
CA ARG A 86 11.79 23.72 15.97
C ARG A 86 11.03 24.46 17.06
#